data_AF-A0A401I6X7-F1
#
_entry.id   AF-A0A401I6X7-F1
#
_cell.length_a   1.000
_cell.length_b   1.000
_cell.length_c   1.000
_cell.angle_alpha   90.00
_cell.angle_beta   90.00
_cell.angle_gamma   90.00
#
_symmetry.space_group_name_H-M   'P 1'
#
loop_
_entity.id
_entity.type
_entity.pdbx_description
1 polymer ?
#
loop_
_entity_poly.entity_id
_entity_poly.type
_entity_poly.pdbx_seq_one_letter_code
_entity_poly.pdbx_strand_id
1 'polypeptide(L)'
;MKNTKQWSGLLACLMALSLILAACGNDTNEPDDAQEPSQAAEGPGDPLGAYDPPIDVDVVRYIGEEVKFPPGQDIHSNVWASLYEEMGIQVNYKWIVTGSEQYESKLNIAIASNDLPQLMQVNETQLRQLADAGQLADLTAAYDNYASDDLKQVMSLEPGALKSAIFDGKLLAIPSTQPVIGGSAPLLWVRADWMEQLQLDPPQTMEDVAAIAQAFAEADLGGGGTYGLALNKDIGGSASSVGFFNGYGGYPRIWIGDGNGGLQYGSIQPEMKQALAKLQEMYQAKLIDPEFGVKDTVKVFESITSDKLGMIFGPSWYPAWPFWDMVKEDDSIDWVSYPVPGADGGKATVQMPFAVSHYYVVKKGYSHPELIVKLANLYYEKLYSERAEFDTYGSVLQDEVEYGVNKYSLVEVVNPNKDLIRQEELEQALASGSDADITSAETRLMFAEFQTYLSGDNPMGWGGYKANGPDGAMKQLRLLNDEGHVVSNGFVGAPTETMAERKATLDKLEQETFVKIILGEAPLDSFDKFVSDWKKLGGDTITEEVNAWHQGNQ
;
A
#
# COMPACT_ATOMS: atom_id res chain seq x y z
N MET A 1 -75.12 -10.71 -7.14
CA MET A 1 -75.61 -10.92 -8.53
C MET A 1 -74.45 -10.55 -9.47
N LYS A 2 -73.95 -11.35 -10.42
CA LYS A 2 -74.57 -12.18 -11.49
C LYS A 2 -75.38 -11.39 -12.52
N ASN A 3 -74.72 -11.00 -13.62
CA ASN A 3 -75.02 -11.27 -15.05
C ASN A 3 -74.25 -10.25 -15.92
N THR A 4 -73.30 -10.51 -16.84
CA THR A 4 -73.02 -11.53 -17.90
C THR A 4 -73.55 -11.22 -19.30
N LYS A 5 -72.63 -10.89 -20.23
CA LYS A 5 -72.61 -11.05 -21.72
C LYS A 5 -71.31 -10.35 -22.23
N GLN A 6 -70.40 -10.84 -23.09
CA GLN A 6 -70.41 -11.73 -24.29
C GLN A 6 -71.22 -11.14 -25.47
N TRP A 7 -70.80 -11.13 -26.75
CA TRP A 7 -69.64 -11.67 -27.52
C TRP A 7 -69.68 -11.06 -28.97
N SER A 8 -68.75 -11.18 -29.95
CA SER A 8 -67.37 -11.73 -30.09
C SER A 8 -66.81 -11.45 -31.51
N GLY A 9 -65.49 -11.21 -31.69
CA GLY A 9 -64.76 -11.17 -32.99
C GLY A 9 -63.32 -10.65 -32.79
N LEU A 10 -62.18 -11.23 -33.24
CA LEU A 10 -61.78 -11.99 -34.45
C LEU A 10 -61.81 -11.14 -35.76
N LEU A 11 -60.77 -11.13 -36.63
CA LEU A 11 -59.43 -11.76 -36.59
C LEU A 11 -58.46 -11.07 -37.59
N ALA A 12 -57.14 -11.19 -37.35
CA ALA A 12 -56.05 -11.35 -38.35
C ALA A 12 -55.64 -10.24 -39.36
N CYS A 13 -54.33 -9.97 -39.32
CA CYS A 13 -53.34 -10.11 -40.43
C CYS A 13 -52.82 -8.93 -41.27
N LEU A 14 -51.49 -8.76 -41.12
CA LEU A 14 -50.43 -8.78 -42.15
C LEU A 14 -49.96 -7.50 -42.85
N MET A 15 -48.62 -7.49 -42.97
CA MET A 15 -47.76 -6.80 -43.93
C MET A 15 -47.71 -5.26 -43.90
N ALA A 16 -46.59 -4.78 -43.37
CA ALA A 16 -45.99 -3.52 -43.77
C ALA A 16 -45.73 -3.48 -45.29
N LEU A 17 -45.73 -2.27 -45.85
CA LEU A 17 -44.88 -1.94 -46.98
C LEU A 17 -44.24 -0.58 -46.71
N SER A 18 -42.93 -0.48 -46.94
CA SER A 18 -42.16 0.76 -46.83
C SER A 18 -42.23 1.59 -48.12
N LEU A 19 -41.98 2.90 -48.01
CA LEU A 19 -41.26 3.78 -48.96
C LEU A 19 -41.76 5.23 -48.89
N ILE A 20 -40.84 6.16 -48.62
CA ILE A 20 -40.70 7.55 -49.10
C ILE A 20 -39.38 8.02 -48.45
N LEU A 21 -38.26 7.91 -49.16
CA LEU A 21 -37.69 8.86 -50.14
C LEU A 21 -36.98 10.04 -49.46
N ALA A 22 -35.67 10.11 -49.65
CA ALA A 22 -34.83 11.21 -49.19
C ALA A 22 -35.00 12.47 -50.07
N ALA A 23 -34.92 13.64 -49.44
CA ALA A 23 -34.74 14.93 -50.09
C ALA A 23 -33.87 15.81 -49.19
N CYS A 24 -32.82 16.41 -49.74
CA CYS A 24 -31.89 17.27 -49.00
C CYS A 24 -32.32 18.75 -49.07
N GLY A 25 -32.06 19.55 -48.03
CA GLY A 25 -32.11 21.02 -48.16
C GLY A 25 -32.17 21.85 -46.86
N ASN A 26 -31.02 22.41 -46.48
CA ASN A 26 -30.79 23.59 -45.61
C ASN A 26 -31.29 23.64 -44.15
N ASP A 27 -30.30 23.73 -43.26
CA ASP A 27 -30.14 24.64 -42.11
C ASP A 27 -31.39 25.15 -41.36
N THR A 28 -31.56 24.70 -40.12
CA THR A 28 -31.94 25.55 -38.98
C THR A 28 -31.57 24.84 -37.67
N ASN A 29 -30.95 25.55 -36.72
CA ASN A 29 -30.55 24.98 -35.42
C ASN A 29 -31.75 24.88 -34.47
N GLU A 30 -31.92 23.71 -33.84
CA GLU A 30 -32.57 23.52 -32.54
C GLU A 30 -31.79 22.40 -31.77
N PRO A 31 -31.99 22.20 -30.44
CA PRO A 31 -30.87 21.89 -29.53
C PRO A 31 -30.38 20.43 -29.49
N ASP A 32 -29.20 20.25 -28.89
CA ASP A 32 -28.67 18.93 -28.50
C ASP A 32 -29.66 18.15 -27.64
N ASP A 33 -29.89 16.89 -28.02
CA ASP A 33 -30.64 15.91 -27.25
C ASP A 33 -29.65 15.10 -26.40
N ALA A 34 -29.99 14.82 -25.15
CA ALA A 34 -29.02 14.29 -24.19
C ALA A 34 -28.59 12.86 -24.55
N GLN A 35 -27.30 12.66 -24.84
CA GLN A 35 -26.74 11.34 -25.12
C GLN A 35 -26.95 10.39 -23.92
N GLU A 36 -27.43 9.17 -24.20
CA GLU A 36 -27.33 8.07 -23.23
C GLU A 36 -25.85 7.77 -22.92
N PRO A 37 -25.51 7.28 -21.71
CA PRO A 37 -24.12 7.00 -21.36
C PRO A 37 -23.51 5.95 -22.31
N SER A 38 -22.46 6.33 -23.04
CA SER A 38 -21.75 5.40 -23.90
C SER A 38 -21.25 4.22 -23.08
N GLN A 39 -21.52 3.01 -23.54
CA GLN A 39 -20.71 1.86 -23.15
C GLN A 39 -19.31 2.03 -23.76
N ALA A 40 -18.29 1.46 -23.11
CA ALA A 40 -16.95 1.40 -23.69
C ALA A 40 -17.01 0.70 -25.06
N ALA A 41 -16.25 1.18 -26.03
CA ALA A 41 -16.36 0.73 -27.42
C ALA A 41 -16.04 -0.77 -27.58
N GLU A 42 -16.76 -1.45 -28.48
CA GLU A 42 -16.50 -2.86 -28.83
C GLU A 42 -15.24 -2.99 -29.71
N GLY A 43 -14.07 -3.02 -29.06
CA GLY A 43 -12.77 -3.27 -29.68
C GLY A 43 -11.62 -2.74 -28.81
N PRO A 44 -10.36 -3.18 -29.07
CA PRO A 44 -9.21 -2.62 -28.39
C PRO A 44 -9.11 -1.11 -28.68
N GLY A 45 -9.15 -0.31 -27.62
CA GLY A 45 -8.96 1.13 -27.70
C GLY A 45 -7.47 1.49 -27.66
N ASP A 46 -7.16 2.78 -27.84
CA ASP A 46 -5.81 3.28 -27.61
C ASP A 46 -5.53 3.36 -26.09
N PRO A 47 -4.56 2.60 -25.54
CA PRO A 47 -4.23 2.59 -24.11
C PRO A 47 -3.75 3.95 -23.57
N LEU A 48 -3.22 4.82 -24.42
CA LEU A 48 -2.63 6.12 -24.06
C LEU A 48 -3.23 7.29 -24.87
N GLY A 49 -4.19 7.02 -25.75
CA GLY A 49 -4.75 8.02 -26.66
C GLY A 49 -5.48 9.15 -25.94
N ALA A 50 -5.10 10.39 -26.29
CA ALA A 50 -5.71 11.64 -25.82
C ALA A 50 -7.19 11.79 -26.26
N TYR A 51 -7.90 12.73 -25.63
CA TYR A 51 -9.30 13.05 -25.92
C TYR A 51 -9.42 14.35 -26.74
N ASP A 52 -10.04 14.25 -27.93
CA ASP A 52 -10.47 15.38 -28.75
C ASP A 52 -11.95 15.13 -29.17
N PRO A 53 -12.93 15.93 -28.69
CA PRO A 53 -12.77 17.05 -27.77
C PRO A 53 -12.31 16.61 -26.36
N PRO A 54 -11.74 17.53 -25.54
CA PRO A 54 -11.39 17.27 -24.15
C PRO A 54 -12.58 16.83 -23.29
N ILE A 55 -12.30 16.08 -22.22
CA ILE A 55 -13.28 15.56 -21.27
C ILE A 55 -13.10 16.15 -19.86
N ASP A 56 -14.20 16.39 -19.16
CA ASP A 56 -14.21 16.76 -17.73
C ASP A 56 -14.24 15.51 -16.83
N VAL A 57 -13.58 15.58 -15.67
CA VAL A 57 -13.68 14.60 -14.57
C VAL A 57 -13.67 15.31 -13.22
N ASP A 58 -14.71 15.15 -12.38
CA ASP A 58 -14.59 15.56 -10.98
C ASP A 58 -13.83 14.48 -10.19
N VAL A 59 -12.88 14.92 -9.36
CA VAL A 59 -12.04 14.05 -8.53
C VAL A 59 -11.98 14.53 -7.07
N VAL A 60 -11.57 13.65 -6.16
CA VAL A 60 -11.22 14.00 -4.78
C VAL A 60 -9.88 13.38 -4.40
N ARG A 61 -8.89 14.21 -4.01
CA ARG A 61 -7.48 13.78 -3.85
C ARG A 61 -7.03 13.84 -2.40
N TYR A 62 -6.47 12.72 -1.95
CA TYR A 62 -5.59 12.63 -0.78
C TYR A 62 -4.18 13.07 -1.19
N ILE A 63 -3.51 13.84 -0.34
CA ILE A 63 -2.08 14.18 -0.47
C ILE A 63 -1.39 13.80 0.84
N GLY A 64 -0.28 13.07 0.75
CA GLY A 64 0.55 12.74 1.91
C GLY A 64 1.20 13.98 2.55
N GLU A 65 1.36 13.98 3.87
CA GLU A 65 1.95 15.12 4.59
C GLU A 65 3.44 15.33 4.26
N GLU A 66 4.10 14.29 3.76
CA GLU A 66 5.47 14.30 3.27
C GLU A 66 5.60 14.88 1.85
N VAL A 67 4.50 14.97 1.09
CA VAL A 67 4.52 15.55 -0.28
C VAL A 67 4.95 17.02 -0.21
N LYS A 68 5.89 17.39 -1.08
CA LYS A 68 6.36 18.78 -1.30
C LYS A 68 6.21 19.12 -2.78
N PHE A 69 6.11 20.40 -3.09
CA PHE A 69 6.06 20.93 -4.45
C PHE A 69 7.27 21.85 -4.70
N PRO A 70 7.89 21.80 -5.89
CA PRO A 70 8.92 22.75 -6.29
C PRO A 70 8.42 24.21 -6.18
N PRO A 71 9.31 25.20 -5.97
CA PRO A 71 8.94 26.60 -5.82
C PRO A 71 8.04 27.13 -6.95
N GLY A 72 6.78 27.44 -6.63
CA GLY A 72 5.79 27.96 -7.57
C GLY A 72 4.91 26.90 -8.24
N GLN A 73 5.06 25.62 -7.91
CA GLN A 73 4.13 24.54 -8.30
C GLN A 73 3.13 24.22 -7.18
N ASP A 74 2.00 23.63 -7.55
CA ASP A 74 1.04 22.99 -6.64
C ASP A 74 0.29 21.85 -7.34
N ILE A 75 -0.69 21.23 -6.67
CA ILE A 75 -1.48 20.12 -7.21
C ILE A 75 -2.33 20.47 -8.46
N HIS A 76 -2.61 21.75 -8.69
CA HIS A 76 -3.29 22.26 -9.89
C HIS A 76 -2.30 22.66 -10.99
N SER A 77 -1.08 23.08 -10.63
CA SER A 77 -0.04 23.54 -11.57
C SER A 77 1.28 22.79 -11.32
N ASN A 78 1.40 21.61 -11.91
CA ASN A 78 2.60 20.76 -11.91
C ASN A 78 2.68 19.90 -13.19
N VAL A 79 3.79 19.17 -13.35
CA VAL A 79 4.09 18.34 -14.53
C VAL A 79 3.02 17.29 -14.88
N TRP A 80 2.34 16.70 -13.90
CA TRP A 80 1.25 15.76 -14.15
C TRP A 80 -0.04 16.47 -14.55
N ALA A 81 -0.34 17.64 -13.98
CA ALA A 81 -1.47 18.46 -14.39
C ALA A 81 -1.36 18.91 -15.86
N SER A 82 -0.17 19.36 -16.29
CA SER A 82 0.07 19.70 -17.70
C SER A 82 -0.03 18.49 -18.63
N LEU A 83 0.45 17.32 -18.22
CA LEU A 83 0.27 16.07 -19.00
C LEU A 83 -1.21 15.70 -19.15
N TYR A 84 -2.04 15.91 -18.12
CA TYR A 84 -3.49 15.70 -18.23
C TYR A 84 -4.15 16.71 -19.18
N GLU A 85 -3.77 17.98 -19.14
CA GLU A 85 -4.24 18.99 -20.11
C GLU A 85 -3.84 18.63 -21.56
N GLU A 86 -2.60 18.21 -21.79
CA GLU A 86 -2.10 17.75 -23.11
C GLU A 86 -2.84 16.51 -23.62
N MET A 87 -3.29 15.63 -22.72
CA MET A 87 -4.12 14.47 -23.04
C MET A 87 -5.62 14.78 -23.18
N GLY A 88 -6.03 16.05 -23.05
CA GLY A 88 -7.43 16.47 -23.15
C GLY A 88 -8.27 16.10 -21.91
N ILE A 89 -7.66 15.98 -20.73
CA ILE A 89 -8.32 15.60 -19.47
C ILE A 89 -8.37 16.83 -18.55
N GLN A 90 -9.57 17.36 -18.32
CA GLN A 90 -9.82 18.51 -17.44
C GLN A 90 -10.19 18.03 -16.03
N VAL A 91 -9.31 18.26 -15.07
CA VAL A 91 -9.38 17.67 -13.72
C VAL A 91 -10.02 18.63 -12.71
N ASN A 92 -11.29 18.40 -12.38
CA ASN A 92 -12.07 19.22 -11.46
C ASN A 92 -11.99 18.68 -10.02
N TYR A 93 -11.05 19.17 -9.22
CA TYR A 93 -10.94 18.76 -7.81
C TYR A 93 -12.10 19.31 -6.96
N LYS A 94 -13.09 18.45 -6.63
CA LYS A 94 -14.20 18.78 -5.70
C LYS A 94 -13.68 19.18 -4.31
N TRP A 95 -12.64 18.50 -3.85
CA TRP A 95 -11.86 18.85 -2.67
C TRP A 95 -10.53 18.09 -2.63
N ILE A 96 -9.59 18.65 -1.89
CA ILE A 96 -8.25 18.09 -1.64
C ILE A 96 -8.01 18.14 -0.13
N VAL A 97 -7.31 17.14 0.42
CA VAL A 97 -6.95 17.08 1.85
C VAL A 97 -5.60 16.42 2.09
N THR A 98 -4.93 16.88 3.15
CA THR A 98 -3.76 16.24 3.74
C THR A 98 -4.16 15.36 4.92
N GLY A 99 -3.52 14.19 5.06
CA GLY A 99 -3.80 13.23 6.12
C GLY A 99 -4.94 12.25 5.79
N SER A 100 -4.69 10.96 5.98
CA SER A 100 -5.59 9.86 5.58
C SER A 100 -6.91 9.85 6.33
N GLU A 101 -6.90 10.01 7.66
CA GLU A 101 -8.12 10.07 8.49
C GLU A 101 -9.09 11.18 8.03
N GLN A 102 -8.57 12.31 7.53
CA GLN A 102 -9.40 13.39 7.00
C GLN A 102 -9.99 13.05 5.62
N TYR A 103 -9.24 12.33 4.78
CA TYR A 103 -9.73 11.81 3.49
C TYR A 103 -10.87 10.81 3.69
N GLU A 104 -10.65 9.79 4.51
CA GLU A 104 -11.65 8.76 4.80
C GLU A 104 -12.91 9.36 5.42
N SER A 105 -12.77 10.27 6.38
CA SER A 105 -13.91 10.95 7.02
C SER A 105 -14.75 11.76 6.03
N LYS A 106 -14.12 12.54 5.13
CA LYS A 106 -14.83 13.26 4.06
C LYS A 106 -15.47 12.32 3.04
N LEU A 107 -14.76 11.26 2.64
CA LEU A 107 -15.24 10.32 1.64
C LEU A 107 -16.43 9.50 2.16
N ASN A 108 -16.40 9.06 3.42
CA ASN A 108 -17.53 8.40 4.09
C ASN A 108 -18.79 9.29 4.11
N ILE A 109 -18.63 10.62 4.28
CA ILE A 109 -19.74 11.58 4.17
C ILE A 109 -20.27 11.67 2.73
N ALA A 110 -19.40 11.67 1.72
CA ALA A 110 -19.78 11.70 0.30
C ALA A 110 -20.47 10.40 -0.16
N ILE A 111 -20.04 9.24 0.35
CA ILE A 111 -20.68 7.93 0.15
C ILE A 111 -22.08 7.96 0.76
N ALA A 112 -22.20 8.35 2.04
CA ALA A 112 -23.47 8.40 2.76
C ALA A 112 -24.48 9.44 2.20
N SER A 113 -24.00 10.51 1.55
CA SER A 113 -24.84 11.52 0.88
C SER A 113 -25.14 11.22 -0.59
N ASN A 114 -24.43 10.26 -1.20
CA ASN A 114 -24.39 9.98 -2.65
C ASN A 114 -23.85 11.15 -3.52
N ASP A 115 -23.19 12.16 -2.93
CA ASP A 115 -22.44 13.21 -3.67
C ASP A 115 -21.03 12.73 -4.04
N LEU A 116 -20.98 11.61 -4.75
CA LEU A 116 -19.72 11.03 -5.23
C LEU A 116 -19.13 11.86 -6.39
N PRO A 117 -17.79 12.03 -6.47
CA PRO A 117 -17.08 12.44 -7.69
C PRO A 117 -17.09 11.33 -8.75
N GLN A 118 -16.54 11.56 -9.93
CA GLN A 118 -16.47 10.60 -11.03
C GLN A 118 -15.34 9.61 -10.80
N LEU A 119 -14.18 10.06 -10.31
CA LEU A 119 -13.04 9.22 -9.92
C LEU A 119 -12.61 9.50 -8.48
N MET A 120 -12.34 8.45 -7.71
CA MET A 120 -11.85 8.54 -6.33
C MET A 120 -10.98 7.34 -5.93
N GLN A 121 -10.14 7.56 -4.93
CA GLN A 121 -9.41 6.51 -4.20
C GLN A 121 -10.28 6.02 -3.05
N VAL A 122 -10.28 4.71 -2.75
CA VAL A 122 -11.08 4.08 -1.68
C VAL A 122 -10.24 3.04 -0.95
N ASN A 123 -10.50 2.87 0.35
CA ASN A 123 -10.06 1.68 1.09
C ASN A 123 -10.96 0.47 0.77
N GLU A 124 -10.58 -0.71 1.24
CA GLU A 124 -11.26 -1.97 0.94
C GLU A 124 -12.70 -2.01 1.50
N THR A 125 -12.94 -1.39 2.65
CA THR A 125 -14.26 -1.29 3.28
C THR A 125 -15.19 -0.37 2.48
N GLN A 126 -14.69 0.78 2.01
CA GLN A 126 -15.43 1.73 1.15
C GLN A 126 -15.74 1.11 -0.22
N LEU A 127 -14.81 0.38 -0.81
CA LEU A 127 -15.02 -0.39 -2.05
C LEU A 127 -16.20 -1.37 -1.91
N ARG A 128 -16.24 -2.13 -0.81
CA ARG A 128 -17.33 -3.09 -0.52
C ARG A 128 -18.69 -2.37 -0.44
N GLN A 129 -18.77 -1.28 0.32
CA GLN A 129 -19.99 -0.46 0.47
C GLN A 129 -20.49 0.12 -0.86
N LEU A 130 -19.59 0.68 -1.66
CA LEU A 130 -19.90 1.25 -2.98
C LEU A 130 -20.34 0.19 -4.01
N ALA A 131 -19.79 -1.02 -3.91
CA ALA A 131 -20.19 -2.17 -4.71
C ALA A 131 -21.60 -2.64 -4.34
N ASP A 132 -21.91 -2.83 -3.05
CA ASP A 132 -23.25 -3.23 -2.56
C ASP A 132 -24.34 -2.21 -2.90
N ALA A 133 -24.02 -0.92 -2.78
CA ALA A 133 -24.90 0.17 -3.20
C ALA A 133 -25.07 0.27 -4.73
N GLY A 134 -24.30 -0.51 -5.50
CA GLY A 134 -24.32 -0.50 -6.97
C GLY A 134 -23.93 0.84 -7.58
N GLN A 135 -23.11 1.62 -6.87
CA GLN A 135 -22.69 3.00 -7.22
C GLN A 135 -21.46 3.04 -8.15
N LEU A 136 -20.79 1.92 -8.39
CA LEU A 136 -19.59 1.82 -9.22
C LEU A 136 -19.89 1.44 -10.68
N ALA A 137 -19.02 1.89 -11.58
CA ALA A 137 -19.00 1.48 -12.98
C ALA A 137 -18.45 0.05 -13.12
N ASP A 138 -18.88 -0.65 -14.17
CA ASP A 138 -18.31 -1.94 -14.56
C ASP A 138 -17.08 -1.68 -15.43
N LEU A 139 -15.90 -1.92 -14.88
CA LEU A 139 -14.62 -1.66 -15.54
C LEU A 139 -14.13 -2.85 -16.37
N THR A 140 -14.86 -3.97 -16.42
CA THR A 140 -14.38 -5.22 -17.04
C THR A 140 -14.00 -5.01 -18.51
N ALA A 141 -14.92 -4.50 -19.34
CA ALA A 141 -14.66 -4.22 -20.75
C ALA A 141 -13.64 -3.07 -20.96
N ALA A 142 -13.57 -2.12 -20.02
CA ALA A 142 -12.58 -1.04 -20.08
C ALA A 142 -11.16 -1.56 -19.83
N TYR A 143 -10.99 -2.47 -18.86
CA TYR A 143 -9.71 -3.11 -18.58
C TYR A 143 -9.27 -4.03 -19.73
N ASP A 144 -10.18 -4.88 -20.23
CA ASP A 144 -9.89 -5.78 -21.36
C ASP A 144 -9.41 -4.99 -22.60
N ASN A 145 -10.15 -3.94 -22.98
CA ASN A 145 -9.93 -3.18 -24.21
C ASN A 145 -8.85 -2.09 -24.12
N TYR A 146 -8.52 -1.56 -22.93
CA TYR A 146 -7.59 -0.43 -22.80
C TYR A 146 -6.37 -0.71 -21.92
N ALA A 147 -6.32 -1.73 -21.05
CA ALA A 147 -5.11 -1.98 -20.26
C ALA A 147 -3.97 -2.47 -21.17
N SER A 148 -2.80 -1.86 -21.06
CA SER A 148 -1.61 -2.27 -21.80
C SER A 148 -1.12 -3.65 -21.37
N ASP A 149 -0.30 -4.30 -22.20
CA ASP A 149 0.34 -5.57 -21.83
C ASP A 149 1.21 -5.42 -20.58
N ASP A 150 1.88 -4.28 -20.40
CA ASP A 150 2.60 -3.91 -19.18
C ASP A 150 1.69 -3.84 -17.94
N LEU A 151 0.54 -3.15 -18.03
CA LEU A 151 -0.41 -3.04 -16.92
C LEU A 151 -1.02 -4.41 -16.58
N LYS A 152 -1.28 -5.23 -17.60
CA LYS A 152 -1.73 -6.64 -17.44
C LYS A 152 -0.64 -7.49 -16.79
N GLN A 153 0.63 -7.30 -17.16
CA GLN A 153 1.78 -7.97 -16.54
C GLN A 153 1.90 -7.59 -15.06
N VAL A 154 1.92 -6.30 -14.70
CA VAL A 154 2.01 -5.85 -13.29
C VAL A 154 0.89 -6.43 -12.45
N MET A 155 -0.35 -6.36 -12.93
CA MET A 155 -1.52 -6.91 -12.23
C MET A 155 -1.49 -8.45 -12.10
N SER A 156 -0.71 -9.14 -12.94
CA SER A 156 -0.51 -10.59 -12.87
C SER A 156 0.59 -11.03 -11.88
N LEU A 157 1.50 -10.13 -11.51
CA LEU A 157 2.56 -10.42 -10.51
C LEU A 157 1.98 -10.66 -9.11
N GLU A 158 0.79 -10.12 -8.85
CA GLU A 158 0.02 -10.32 -7.62
C GLU A 158 -1.35 -10.92 -7.96
N PRO A 159 -1.49 -12.26 -8.06
CA PRO A 159 -2.72 -12.92 -8.52
C PRO A 159 -3.97 -12.66 -7.68
N GLY A 160 -3.83 -12.03 -6.51
CA GLY A 160 -4.94 -11.52 -5.70
C GLY A 160 -5.42 -10.13 -6.10
N ALA A 161 -4.58 -9.28 -6.72
CA ALA A 161 -4.85 -7.85 -6.89
C ALA A 161 -6.14 -7.56 -7.65
N LEU A 162 -6.29 -8.08 -8.88
CA LEU A 162 -7.55 -7.92 -9.62
C LEU A 162 -8.70 -8.69 -8.97
N LYS A 163 -8.43 -9.83 -8.31
CA LYS A 163 -9.48 -10.62 -7.64
C LYS A 163 -10.14 -9.88 -6.48
N SER A 164 -9.40 -9.06 -5.73
CA SER A 164 -9.96 -8.28 -4.62
C SER A 164 -10.79 -7.07 -5.07
N ALA A 165 -10.74 -6.73 -6.36
CA ALA A 165 -11.56 -5.70 -7.00
C ALA A 165 -12.78 -6.27 -7.78
N ILE A 166 -13.00 -7.60 -7.76
CA ILE A 166 -14.10 -8.26 -8.48
C ILE A 166 -15.28 -8.55 -7.55
N PHE A 167 -16.47 -8.09 -7.94
CA PHE A 167 -17.75 -8.34 -7.26
C PHE A 167 -18.78 -8.83 -8.28
N ASP A 168 -19.52 -9.90 -7.96
CA ASP A 168 -20.50 -10.54 -8.85
C ASP A 168 -19.98 -10.83 -10.27
N GLY A 169 -18.68 -11.13 -10.39
CA GLY A 169 -18.00 -11.40 -11.67
C GLY A 169 -17.63 -10.15 -12.50
N LYS A 170 -17.74 -8.94 -11.92
CA LYS A 170 -17.39 -7.66 -12.55
C LYS A 170 -16.20 -7.02 -11.86
N LEU A 171 -15.25 -6.48 -12.62
CA LEU A 171 -14.21 -5.62 -12.09
C LEU A 171 -14.82 -4.24 -11.78
N LEU A 172 -14.79 -3.79 -10.53
CA LEU A 172 -15.38 -2.49 -10.12
C LEU A 172 -14.33 -1.45 -9.71
N ALA A 173 -13.05 -1.84 -9.64
CA ALA A 173 -11.92 -1.03 -9.20
C ALA A 173 -10.66 -1.36 -10.01
N ILE A 174 -9.73 -0.39 -10.10
CA ILE A 174 -8.32 -0.67 -10.42
C ILE A 174 -7.54 -0.69 -9.09
N PRO A 175 -6.93 -1.82 -8.70
CA PRO A 175 -6.09 -1.91 -7.51
C PRO A 175 -4.85 -1.03 -7.61
N SER A 176 -4.39 -0.46 -6.50
CA SER A 176 -3.07 0.17 -6.40
C SER A 176 -2.09 -0.82 -5.77
N THR A 177 -1.21 -1.42 -6.56
CA THR A 177 -0.14 -2.30 -6.07
C THR A 177 1.06 -1.50 -5.56
N GLN A 178 1.64 -1.92 -4.44
CA GLN A 178 2.83 -1.35 -3.81
C GLN A 178 3.99 -2.35 -3.76
N PRO A 179 5.26 -1.91 -3.62
CA PRO A 179 6.39 -2.80 -3.39
C PRO A 179 6.25 -3.52 -2.05
N VAL A 180 6.09 -4.85 -2.08
CA VAL A 180 5.72 -5.62 -0.88
C VAL A 180 6.94 -5.82 0.02
N ILE A 181 8.02 -6.34 -0.55
CA ILE A 181 9.18 -6.78 0.22
C ILE A 181 9.93 -5.57 0.79
N GLY A 182 10.45 -4.69 -0.06
CA GLY A 182 11.21 -3.51 0.42
C GLY A 182 10.37 -2.50 1.17
N GLY A 183 9.13 -2.28 0.75
CA GLY A 183 8.22 -1.32 1.38
C GLY A 183 7.75 -1.73 2.78
N SER A 184 7.60 -3.03 3.06
CA SER A 184 6.86 -3.51 4.25
C SER A 184 7.52 -4.63 5.06
N ALA A 185 8.40 -5.47 4.50
CA ALA A 185 8.94 -6.61 5.24
C ALA A 185 9.97 -6.14 6.30
N PRO A 186 9.82 -6.52 7.58
CA PRO A 186 10.69 -6.02 8.65
C PRO A 186 12.09 -6.65 8.64
N LEU A 187 13.11 -5.81 8.83
CA LEU A 187 14.42 -6.16 9.37
C LEU A 187 14.56 -5.59 10.79
N LEU A 188 15.56 -6.04 11.55
CA LEU A 188 15.99 -5.40 12.79
C LEU A 188 17.08 -4.38 12.50
N TRP A 189 16.81 -3.09 12.69
CA TRP A 189 17.79 -2.01 12.61
C TRP A 189 18.40 -1.71 13.98
N VAL A 190 19.73 -1.52 14.02
CA VAL A 190 20.55 -1.36 15.24
C VAL A 190 21.61 -0.27 15.03
N ARG A 191 21.88 0.54 16.06
CA ARG A 191 23.04 1.44 16.16
C ARG A 191 24.36 0.65 16.18
N ALA A 192 25.07 0.62 15.06
CA ALA A 192 26.31 -0.14 14.90
C ALA A 192 27.48 0.47 15.68
N ASP A 193 27.52 1.80 15.76
CA ASP A 193 28.44 2.58 16.60
C ASP A 193 28.30 2.24 18.09
N TRP A 194 27.06 2.07 18.57
CA TRP A 194 26.80 1.66 19.95
C TRP A 194 27.18 0.19 20.20
N MET A 195 26.98 -0.70 19.21
CA MET A 195 27.45 -2.09 19.29
C MET A 195 28.98 -2.17 19.39
N GLU A 196 29.72 -1.38 18.60
CA GLU A 196 31.19 -1.32 18.68
C GLU A 196 31.65 -0.75 20.03
N GLN A 197 31.08 0.37 20.48
CA GLN A 197 31.45 1.00 21.75
C GLN A 197 31.23 0.08 22.96
N LEU A 198 30.20 -0.76 22.94
CA LEU A 198 29.87 -1.71 24.00
C LEU A 198 30.46 -3.12 23.79
N GLN A 199 31.12 -3.36 22.65
CA GLN A 199 31.73 -4.65 22.27
C GLN A 199 30.71 -5.80 22.23
N LEU A 200 29.55 -5.54 21.61
CA LEU A 200 28.42 -6.47 21.48
C LEU A 200 28.46 -7.24 20.15
N ASP A 201 28.17 -8.53 20.19
CA ASP A 201 28.03 -9.39 19.00
C ASP A 201 26.65 -9.19 18.31
N PRO A 202 26.53 -9.35 16.98
CA PRO A 202 25.25 -9.29 16.26
C PRO A 202 24.19 -10.28 16.78
N PRO A 203 22.92 -9.87 16.95
CA PRO A 203 21.88 -10.70 17.55
C PRO A 203 21.57 -11.96 16.73
N GLN A 204 21.47 -13.11 17.41
CA GLN A 204 21.15 -14.41 16.80
C GLN A 204 19.78 -14.96 17.23
N THR A 205 19.23 -14.43 18.33
CA THR A 205 17.96 -14.79 18.96
C THR A 205 17.19 -13.53 19.41
N MET A 206 15.88 -13.65 19.65
CA MET A 206 15.11 -12.55 20.27
C MET A 206 15.53 -12.25 21.73
N GLU A 207 16.27 -13.14 22.41
CA GLU A 207 16.84 -12.86 23.72
C GLU A 207 18.09 -11.98 23.60
N ASP A 208 18.91 -12.15 22.55
CA ASP A 208 20.03 -11.23 22.26
C ASP A 208 19.51 -9.81 21.97
N VAL A 209 18.37 -9.70 21.26
CA VAL A 209 17.70 -8.40 21.04
C VAL A 209 17.31 -7.77 22.38
N ALA A 210 16.75 -8.53 23.32
CA ALA A 210 16.43 -8.01 24.66
C ALA A 210 17.69 -7.61 25.45
N ALA A 211 18.77 -8.37 25.35
CA ALA A 211 20.05 -8.07 26.01
C ALA A 211 20.74 -6.82 25.42
N ILE A 212 20.72 -6.64 24.10
CA ILE A 212 21.24 -5.43 23.43
C ILE A 212 20.38 -4.21 23.80
N ALA A 213 19.05 -4.36 23.82
CA ALA A 213 18.14 -3.31 24.29
C ALA A 213 18.45 -2.89 25.74
N GLN A 214 18.79 -3.84 26.61
CA GLN A 214 19.23 -3.55 27.97
C GLN A 214 20.58 -2.84 28.01
N ALA A 215 21.59 -3.31 27.27
CA ALA A 215 22.90 -2.69 27.21
C ALA A 215 22.84 -1.22 26.74
N PHE A 216 22.02 -0.93 25.72
CA PHE A 216 21.79 0.44 25.23
C PHE A 216 21.10 1.34 26.27
N ALA A 217 20.04 0.84 26.93
CA ALA A 217 19.31 1.59 27.95
C ALA A 217 20.13 1.82 29.24
N GLU A 218 21.02 0.89 29.61
CA GLU A 218 21.92 1.03 30.76
C GLU A 218 23.12 1.95 30.49
N ALA A 219 23.60 2.03 29.24
CA ALA A 219 24.73 2.86 28.86
C ALA A 219 24.38 4.34 28.59
N ASP A 220 23.11 4.64 28.27
CA ASP A 220 22.59 5.97 27.91
C ASP A 220 23.43 6.71 26.84
N LEU A 221 23.87 6.00 25.80
CA LEU A 221 24.84 6.54 24.81
C LEU A 221 24.31 7.72 23.99
N GLY A 222 23.00 7.79 23.74
CA GLY A 222 22.36 8.96 23.13
C GLY A 222 22.21 10.16 24.07
N GLY A 223 22.29 9.92 25.39
CA GLY A 223 22.28 10.93 26.43
C GLY A 223 20.89 11.47 26.79
N GLY A 224 20.50 11.30 28.05
CA GLY A 224 19.30 11.94 28.62
C GLY A 224 18.03 11.08 28.53
N GLY A 225 18.18 9.76 28.50
CA GLY A 225 17.07 8.81 28.55
C GLY A 225 16.93 8.00 27.26
N THR A 226 17.96 7.20 26.98
CA THR A 226 18.01 6.20 25.90
C THR A 226 17.10 5.01 26.22
N TYR A 227 16.31 4.58 25.24
CA TYR A 227 15.56 3.32 25.25
C TYR A 227 16.15 2.34 24.24
N GLY A 228 16.16 1.06 24.58
CA GLY A 228 16.79 0.01 23.77
C GLY A 228 16.03 -0.33 22.50
N LEU A 229 14.69 -0.37 22.55
CA LEU A 229 13.83 -0.78 21.44
C LEU A 229 12.67 0.19 21.22
N ALA A 230 12.52 0.63 19.97
CA ALA A 230 11.42 1.47 19.52
C ALA A 230 10.10 0.70 19.37
N LEU A 231 9.01 1.29 19.88
CA LEU A 231 7.65 0.80 19.73
C LEU A 231 6.69 2.00 19.57
N ASN A 232 5.56 1.81 18.88
CA ASN A 232 4.55 2.86 18.67
C ASN A 232 3.14 2.38 19.11
N LYS A 233 2.13 3.24 19.01
CA LYS A 233 0.76 2.96 19.45
C LYS A 233 -0.01 1.92 18.63
N ASP A 234 0.49 1.52 17.46
CA ASP A 234 -0.21 0.62 16.51
C ASP A 234 0.33 -0.82 16.58
N ILE A 235 0.19 -1.43 17.76
CA ILE A 235 0.65 -2.81 18.03
C ILE A 235 -0.08 -3.81 17.12
N GLY A 236 0.66 -4.42 16.20
CA GLY A 236 0.17 -5.37 15.20
C GLY A 236 -0.08 -4.76 13.82
N GLY A 237 -0.03 -3.44 13.66
CA GLY A 237 -0.12 -2.76 12.36
C GLY A 237 1.18 -2.08 11.94
N SER A 238 1.99 -1.63 12.89
CA SER A 238 3.28 -0.99 12.62
C SER A 238 4.40 -2.00 12.37
N ALA A 239 5.28 -1.72 11.40
CA ALA A 239 6.44 -2.55 11.10
C ALA A 239 7.34 -2.83 12.33
N SER A 240 7.42 -1.87 13.27
CA SER A 240 8.19 -2.00 14.52
C SER A 240 7.61 -3.05 15.47
N SER A 241 6.29 -3.18 15.56
CA SER A 241 5.65 -4.24 16.34
C SER A 241 5.58 -5.56 15.56
N VAL A 242 5.27 -5.50 14.26
CA VAL A 242 5.19 -6.65 13.35
C VAL A 242 6.50 -7.45 13.32
N GLY A 243 7.65 -6.79 13.16
CA GLY A 243 8.95 -7.47 13.17
C GLY A 243 9.25 -8.19 14.49
N PHE A 244 8.88 -7.57 15.62
CA PHE A 244 8.99 -8.22 16.93
C PHE A 244 8.10 -9.46 17.03
N PHE A 245 6.84 -9.39 16.57
CA PHE A 245 5.94 -10.54 16.56
C PHE A 245 6.46 -11.68 15.67
N ASN A 246 6.99 -11.36 14.47
CA ASN A 246 7.53 -12.34 13.54
C ASN A 246 8.73 -13.10 14.14
N GLY A 247 9.56 -12.45 14.97
CA GLY A 247 10.63 -13.12 15.74
C GLY A 247 10.15 -14.26 16.65
N TYR A 248 8.89 -14.22 17.08
CA TYR A 248 8.23 -15.28 17.87
C TYR A 248 7.33 -16.21 17.02
N GLY A 249 7.34 -16.09 15.69
CA GLY A 249 6.40 -16.80 14.80
C GLY A 249 4.96 -16.27 14.84
N GLY A 250 4.73 -15.10 15.45
CA GLY A 250 3.45 -14.41 15.45
C GLY A 250 3.26 -13.54 14.21
N TYR A 251 2.08 -13.60 13.60
CA TYR A 251 1.78 -12.95 12.33
C TYR A 251 0.54 -12.03 12.42
N PRO A 252 0.63 -10.87 13.08
CA PRO A 252 -0.52 -9.99 13.32
C PRO A 252 -1.23 -9.54 12.03
N ARG A 253 -2.54 -9.41 12.14
CA ARG A 253 -3.50 -8.84 11.19
C ARG A 253 -3.59 -9.48 9.79
N ILE A 254 -2.82 -10.53 9.51
CA ILE A 254 -2.92 -11.33 8.29
C ILE A 254 -3.60 -12.69 8.54
N TRP A 255 -4.03 -13.34 7.46
CA TRP A 255 -4.49 -14.74 7.46
C TRP A 255 -3.33 -15.65 7.08
N ILE A 256 -3.14 -16.72 7.85
CA ILE A 256 -2.08 -17.72 7.65
C ILE A 256 -2.70 -19.11 7.49
N GLY A 257 -1.94 -20.06 6.95
CA GLY A 257 -2.40 -21.45 6.84
C GLY A 257 -2.66 -22.08 8.22
N ASP A 258 -3.70 -22.91 8.31
CA ASP A 258 -4.07 -23.66 9.51
C ASP A 258 -3.36 -25.03 9.63
N GLY A 259 -2.50 -25.36 8.67
CA GLY A 259 -1.82 -26.66 8.56
C GLY A 259 -2.70 -27.82 8.05
N ASN A 260 -4.00 -27.60 7.84
CA ASN A 260 -5.00 -28.59 7.43
C ASN A 260 -5.63 -28.29 6.06
N GLY A 261 -5.29 -27.16 5.43
CA GLY A 261 -5.78 -26.73 4.12
C GLY A 261 -6.79 -25.58 4.15
N GLY A 262 -6.98 -24.98 5.33
CA GLY A 262 -7.74 -23.74 5.54
C GLY A 262 -6.85 -22.58 5.97
N LEU A 263 -7.51 -21.46 6.31
CA LEU A 263 -6.90 -20.24 6.79
C LEU A 263 -7.36 -19.89 8.21
N GLN A 264 -6.48 -19.29 8.99
CA GLN A 264 -6.74 -18.78 10.34
C GLN A 264 -6.14 -17.37 10.51
N TYR A 265 -6.78 -16.54 11.33
CA TYR A 265 -6.32 -15.18 11.61
C TYR A 265 -5.11 -15.20 12.56
N GLY A 266 -4.04 -14.48 12.24
CA GLY A 266 -2.76 -14.59 12.93
C GLY A 266 -2.69 -13.89 14.30
N SER A 267 -3.40 -12.77 14.50
CA SER A 267 -3.36 -12.04 15.79
C SER A 267 -3.94 -12.82 16.99
N ILE A 268 -4.71 -13.89 16.74
CA ILE A 268 -5.35 -14.70 17.79
C ILE A 268 -4.60 -16.01 18.12
N GLN A 269 -3.39 -16.19 17.58
CA GLN A 269 -2.60 -17.42 17.75
C GLN A 269 -1.69 -17.39 19.00
N PRO A 270 -1.33 -18.55 19.61
CA PRO A 270 -0.58 -18.61 20.86
C PRO A 270 0.75 -17.84 20.87
N GLU A 271 1.42 -17.77 19.72
CA GLU A 271 2.71 -17.11 19.50
C GLU A 271 2.63 -15.61 19.82
N MET A 272 1.47 -14.99 19.55
CA MET A 272 1.20 -13.60 19.92
C MET A 272 1.20 -13.38 21.44
N LYS A 273 0.72 -14.37 22.22
CA LYS A 273 0.75 -14.31 23.70
C LYS A 273 2.20 -14.37 24.22
N GLN A 274 3.07 -15.15 23.58
CA GLN A 274 4.49 -15.22 23.94
C GLN A 274 5.23 -13.90 23.65
N ALA A 275 5.02 -13.32 22.47
CA ALA A 275 5.61 -12.03 22.12
C ALA A 275 5.12 -10.89 23.02
N LEU A 276 3.80 -10.83 23.32
CA LEU A 276 3.24 -9.85 24.26
C LEU A 276 3.82 -9.98 25.68
N ALA A 277 4.18 -11.20 26.10
CA ALA A 277 4.84 -11.41 27.39
C ALA A 277 6.24 -10.78 27.42
N LYS A 278 7.06 -10.96 26.36
CA LYS A 278 8.39 -10.33 26.29
C LYS A 278 8.30 -8.81 26.12
N LEU A 279 7.33 -8.28 25.36
CA LEU A 279 7.10 -6.83 25.29
C LEU A 279 6.70 -6.24 26.67
N GLN A 280 5.86 -6.94 27.44
CA GLN A 280 5.54 -6.55 28.82
C GLN A 280 6.79 -6.59 29.73
N GLU A 281 7.64 -7.62 29.61
CA GLU A 281 8.91 -7.73 30.35
C GLU A 281 9.88 -6.58 30.02
N MET A 282 10.10 -6.32 28.72
CA MET A 282 10.96 -5.23 28.23
C MET A 282 10.43 -3.84 28.63
N TYR A 283 9.11 -3.64 28.64
CA TYR A 283 8.49 -2.42 29.14
C TYR A 283 8.70 -2.24 30.65
N GLN A 284 8.52 -3.30 31.46
CA GLN A 284 8.79 -3.26 32.90
C GLN A 284 10.27 -3.02 33.22
N ALA A 285 11.17 -3.53 32.39
CA ALA A 285 12.62 -3.26 32.42
C ALA A 285 13.00 -1.88 31.87
N LYS A 286 12.05 -1.07 31.37
CA LYS A 286 12.23 0.26 30.76
C LYS A 286 13.08 0.28 29.48
N LEU A 287 13.10 -0.82 28.75
CA LEU A 287 13.80 -0.93 27.47
C LEU A 287 13.00 -0.31 26.31
N ILE A 288 11.74 0.01 26.56
CA ILE A 288 10.77 0.63 25.65
C ILE A 288 10.34 1.98 26.25
N ASP A 289 10.14 2.98 25.40
CA ASP A 289 9.68 4.31 25.79
C ASP A 289 8.33 4.25 26.55
N PRO A 290 8.20 4.85 27.75
CA PRO A 290 6.96 4.85 28.53
C PRO A 290 5.77 5.53 27.82
N GLU A 291 6.02 6.35 26.81
CA GLU A 291 5.00 7.05 26.02
C GLU A 291 4.62 6.30 24.72
N PHE A 292 5.14 5.09 24.46
CA PHE A 292 4.90 4.35 23.20
C PHE A 292 3.41 4.27 22.82
N GLY A 293 2.53 4.07 23.81
CA GLY A 293 1.09 3.91 23.62
C GLY A 293 0.34 5.15 23.13
N VAL A 294 1.00 6.32 23.07
CA VAL A 294 0.45 7.56 22.48
C VAL A 294 1.24 8.07 21.28
N LYS A 295 2.43 7.52 21.00
CA LYS A 295 3.27 7.92 19.85
C LYS A 295 2.86 7.18 18.58
N ASP A 296 2.60 7.91 17.51
CA ASP A 296 2.61 7.37 16.14
C ASP A 296 4.06 7.13 15.64
N THR A 297 4.19 6.62 14.40
CA THR A 297 5.50 6.35 13.78
C THR A 297 6.36 7.61 13.64
N VAL A 298 5.78 8.77 13.33
CA VAL A 298 6.53 10.04 13.19
C VAL A 298 7.06 10.48 14.55
N LYS A 299 6.28 10.32 15.63
CA LYS A 299 6.74 10.59 17.00
C LYS A 299 7.77 9.60 17.53
N VAL A 300 7.81 8.38 17.00
CA VAL A 300 8.93 7.45 17.22
C VAL A 300 10.16 7.90 16.43
N PHE A 301 10.01 8.33 15.17
CA PHE A 301 11.12 8.82 14.36
C PHE A 301 11.73 10.12 14.91
N GLU A 302 10.94 11.06 15.43
CA GLU A 302 11.42 12.21 16.22
C GLU A 302 12.23 11.79 17.46
N SER A 303 11.93 10.62 18.03
CA SER A 303 12.68 10.06 19.16
C SER A 303 13.98 9.38 18.70
N ILE A 304 14.02 8.83 17.48
CA ILE A 304 15.24 8.32 16.82
C ILE A 304 16.19 9.48 16.48
N THR A 305 15.70 10.51 15.78
CA THR A 305 16.51 11.69 15.38
C THR A 305 16.89 12.61 16.54
N SER A 306 16.42 12.30 17.76
CA SER A 306 16.88 12.89 19.03
C SER A 306 17.78 11.94 19.84
N ASP A 307 18.39 10.94 19.20
CA ASP A 307 19.30 9.93 19.75
C ASP A 307 18.73 9.00 20.85
N LYS A 308 17.42 9.00 21.11
CA LYS A 308 16.83 8.27 22.26
C LYS A 308 16.58 6.78 22.03
N LEU A 309 16.91 6.24 20.86
CA LEU A 309 16.51 4.90 20.45
C LEU A 309 17.66 4.18 19.74
N GLY A 310 18.07 3.02 20.29
CA GLY A 310 19.17 2.23 19.74
C GLY A 310 18.77 1.16 18.72
N MET A 311 17.50 0.74 18.70
CA MET A 311 16.97 -0.26 17.76
C MET A 311 15.53 0.00 17.34
N ILE A 312 15.17 -0.44 16.13
CA ILE A 312 13.80 -0.48 15.63
C ILE A 312 13.61 -1.61 14.60
N PHE A 313 12.47 -2.30 14.59
CA PHE A 313 12.12 -3.17 13.46
C PHE A 313 11.48 -2.36 12.33
N GLY A 314 11.85 -2.63 11.07
CA GLY A 314 11.25 -1.90 9.94
C GLY A 314 11.78 -2.25 8.55
N PRO A 315 11.12 -1.73 7.51
CA PRO A 315 11.44 -1.95 6.09
C PRO A 315 12.82 -1.42 5.66
N SER A 316 13.18 -1.69 4.40
CA SER A 316 14.52 -1.38 3.86
C SER A 316 14.81 0.11 3.67
N TRP A 317 13.79 0.96 3.62
CA TRP A 317 13.91 2.40 3.34
C TRP A 317 14.30 3.27 4.56
N TYR A 318 14.36 2.70 5.76
CA TYR A 318 14.71 3.44 6.99
C TYR A 318 16.05 4.23 6.96
N PRO A 319 17.08 3.83 6.19
CA PRO A 319 18.26 4.66 5.97
C PRO A 319 17.96 6.00 5.31
N ALA A 320 17.07 6.05 4.30
CA ALA A 320 16.70 7.30 3.63
C ALA A 320 15.89 8.22 4.56
N TRP A 321 15.04 7.66 5.43
CA TRP A 321 14.40 8.37 6.54
C TRP A 321 13.90 7.36 7.58
N PRO A 322 14.19 7.49 8.89
CA PRO A 322 14.75 8.68 9.55
C PRO A 322 16.27 8.75 9.68
N PHE A 323 17.04 7.68 9.40
CA PHE A 323 18.45 7.65 9.82
C PHE A 323 19.33 8.70 9.11
N TRP A 324 19.06 9.02 7.84
CA TRP A 324 19.76 10.09 7.12
C TRP A 324 19.65 11.46 7.79
N ASP A 325 18.54 11.76 8.49
CA ASP A 325 18.40 13.02 9.24
C ASP A 325 19.40 13.15 10.40
N MET A 326 20.00 12.04 10.84
CA MET A 326 21.09 12.01 11.83
C MET A 326 22.46 12.03 11.12
N VAL A 327 22.66 11.10 10.19
CA VAL A 327 23.97 10.83 9.54
C VAL A 327 24.49 12.00 8.72
N LYS A 328 23.59 12.86 8.19
CA LYS A 328 23.98 14.09 7.49
C LYS A 328 24.53 15.20 8.39
N GLU A 329 24.23 15.14 9.70
CA GLU A 329 24.68 16.12 10.70
C GLU A 329 25.87 15.59 11.52
N ASP A 330 25.97 14.27 11.73
CA ASP A 330 27.09 13.56 12.36
C ASP A 330 27.41 12.26 11.62
N ASP A 331 28.55 12.23 10.91
CA ASP A 331 28.99 11.11 10.07
C ASP A 331 29.61 9.94 10.85
N SER A 332 29.67 10.03 12.19
CA SER A 332 30.07 8.93 13.07
C SER A 332 28.92 8.02 13.50
N ILE A 333 27.67 8.46 13.28
CA ILE A 333 26.47 7.66 13.54
C ILE A 333 26.32 6.60 12.44
N ASP A 334 26.22 5.32 12.81
CA ASP A 334 25.93 4.27 11.84
C ASP A 334 24.79 3.34 12.25
N TRP A 335 23.93 3.04 11.28
CA TRP A 335 22.83 2.09 11.42
C TRP A 335 23.05 0.89 10.51
N VAL A 336 22.85 -0.30 11.05
CA VAL A 336 22.93 -1.57 10.32
C VAL A 336 21.64 -2.35 10.48
N SER A 337 21.24 -3.10 9.46
CA SER A 337 20.12 -4.04 9.53
C SER A 337 20.62 -5.48 9.68
N TYR A 338 19.81 -6.28 10.38
CA TYR A 338 19.92 -7.73 10.44
C TYR A 338 18.56 -8.36 10.05
N PRO A 339 18.55 -9.61 9.53
CA PRO A 339 17.32 -10.40 9.47
C PRO A 339 16.71 -10.50 10.87
N VAL A 340 15.38 -10.49 10.98
CA VAL A 340 14.69 -10.70 12.26
C VAL A 340 15.14 -12.05 12.85
N PRO A 341 15.71 -12.08 14.07
CA PRO A 341 16.14 -13.34 14.67
C PRO A 341 14.94 -14.11 15.22
N GLY A 342 14.99 -15.44 15.16
CA GLY A 342 13.99 -16.31 15.76
C GLY A 342 14.13 -16.40 17.29
N ALA A 343 13.03 -16.66 17.99
CA ALA A 343 13.05 -16.88 19.45
C ALA A 343 13.94 -18.07 19.86
N ASP A 344 13.90 -19.17 19.10
CA ASP A 344 14.78 -20.34 19.25
C ASP A 344 16.07 -20.25 18.39
N GLY A 345 16.34 -19.07 17.82
CA GLY A 345 17.50 -18.77 16.97
C GLY A 345 17.29 -18.99 15.47
N GLY A 346 18.26 -18.51 14.69
CA GLY A 346 18.18 -18.50 13.22
C GLY A 346 17.37 -17.32 12.68
N LYS A 347 17.09 -17.31 11.38
CA LYS A 347 16.24 -16.28 10.75
C LYS A 347 14.76 -16.60 11.03
N ALA A 348 14.02 -15.61 11.51
CA ALA A 348 12.56 -15.69 11.57
C ALA A 348 11.96 -15.59 10.16
N THR A 349 10.80 -16.20 9.96
CA THR A 349 9.96 -15.94 8.79
C THR A 349 9.27 -14.59 9.00
N VAL A 350 9.41 -13.66 8.05
CA VAL A 350 8.82 -12.31 8.16
C VAL A 350 7.53 -12.20 7.35
N GLN A 351 6.55 -11.45 7.84
CA GLN A 351 5.27 -11.32 7.14
C GLN A 351 5.32 -10.28 6.04
N MET A 352 4.54 -10.55 4.99
CA MET A 352 4.32 -9.68 3.86
C MET A 352 2.84 -9.30 3.80
N PRO A 353 2.49 -8.00 3.79
CA PRO A 353 1.10 -7.59 3.63
C PRO A 353 0.60 -7.93 2.23
N PHE A 354 -0.70 -7.79 2.00
CA PHE A 354 -1.23 -7.82 0.64
C PHE A 354 -0.69 -6.61 -0.15
N ALA A 355 -0.32 -6.82 -1.41
CA ALA A 355 0.27 -5.78 -2.25
C ALA A 355 -0.67 -4.62 -2.58
N VAL A 356 -1.99 -4.80 -2.46
CA VAL A 356 -2.95 -3.72 -2.73
C VAL A 356 -3.09 -2.82 -1.51
N SER A 357 -2.61 -1.58 -1.61
CA SER A 357 -2.73 -0.56 -0.55
C SER A 357 -4.11 0.09 -0.50
N HIS A 358 -4.72 0.29 -1.68
CA HIS A 358 -6.01 0.95 -1.89
C HIS A 358 -6.51 0.64 -3.30
N TYR A 359 -7.70 1.13 -3.63
CA TYR A 359 -8.29 0.97 -4.96
C TYR A 359 -8.68 2.32 -5.53
N TYR A 360 -8.64 2.45 -6.84
CA TYR A 360 -9.25 3.55 -7.57
C TYR A 360 -10.57 3.05 -8.16
N VAL A 361 -11.63 3.85 -8.08
CA VAL A 361 -12.97 3.49 -8.57
C VAL A 361 -13.58 4.61 -9.41
N VAL A 362 -14.44 4.22 -10.36
CA VAL A 362 -15.24 5.14 -11.18
C VAL A 362 -16.71 5.07 -10.77
N LYS A 363 -17.35 6.24 -10.60
CA LYS A 363 -18.79 6.35 -10.36
C LYS A 363 -19.60 5.92 -11.58
N LYS A 364 -20.61 5.10 -11.32
CA LYS A 364 -21.57 4.62 -12.33
C LYS A 364 -22.26 5.77 -13.05
N GLY A 365 -22.30 5.70 -14.37
CA GLY A 365 -22.92 6.72 -15.23
C GLY A 365 -21.98 7.84 -15.68
N TYR A 366 -20.71 7.81 -15.31
CA TYR A 366 -19.69 8.58 -16.03
C TYR A 366 -19.49 8.01 -17.44
N SER A 367 -19.25 8.88 -18.43
CA SER A 367 -19.14 8.52 -19.85
C SER A 367 -17.78 7.96 -20.27
N HIS A 368 -16.74 8.12 -19.44
CA HIS A 368 -15.37 7.68 -19.73
C HIS A 368 -14.83 6.72 -18.66
N PRO A 369 -15.47 5.56 -18.40
CA PRO A 369 -14.98 4.59 -17.42
C PRO A 369 -13.59 4.02 -17.77
N GLU A 370 -13.15 4.13 -19.03
CA GLU A 370 -11.80 3.77 -19.48
C GLU A 370 -10.71 4.74 -19.00
N LEU A 371 -11.06 5.96 -18.58
CA LEU A 371 -10.09 6.97 -18.13
C LEU A 371 -9.18 6.46 -17.01
N ILE A 372 -9.75 5.72 -16.05
CA ILE A 372 -9.00 5.12 -14.93
C ILE A 372 -7.94 4.11 -15.39
N VAL A 373 -8.21 3.37 -16.47
CA VAL A 373 -7.30 2.38 -17.06
C VAL A 373 -6.20 3.11 -17.84
N LYS A 374 -6.56 4.14 -18.63
CA LYS A 374 -5.57 4.99 -19.31
C LYS A 374 -4.64 5.70 -18.33
N LEU A 375 -5.14 6.20 -17.20
CA LEU A 375 -4.32 6.83 -16.17
C LEU A 375 -3.35 5.82 -15.51
N ALA A 376 -3.78 4.58 -15.27
CA ALA A 376 -2.89 3.51 -14.80
C ALA A 376 -1.82 3.13 -15.84
N ASN A 377 -2.19 3.02 -17.13
CA ASN A 377 -1.22 2.80 -18.22
C ASN A 377 -0.19 3.93 -18.28
N LEU A 378 -0.66 5.19 -18.18
CA LEU A 378 0.17 6.39 -18.26
C LEU A 378 1.17 6.47 -17.09
N TYR A 379 0.73 6.14 -15.88
CA TYR A 379 1.62 6.07 -14.72
C TYR A 379 2.74 5.06 -14.93
N TYR A 380 2.44 3.88 -15.47
CA TYR A 380 3.45 2.88 -15.78
C TYR A 380 4.36 3.29 -16.95
N GLU A 381 3.80 3.79 -18.05
CA GLU A 381 4.53 4.28 -19.23
C GLU A 381 5.60 5.31 -18.83
N LYS A 382 5.23 6.31 -18.02
CA LYS A 382 6.12 7.41 -17.64
C LYS A 382 7.20 7.03 -16.61
N LEU A 383 7.00 5.97 -15.82
CA LEU A 383 7.87 5.64 -14.68
C LEU A 383 8.66 4.33 -14.81
N TYR A 384 8.08 3.31 -15.44
CA TYR A 384 8.55 1.93 -15.36
C TYR A 384 8.69 1.21 -16.72
N SER A 385 8.22 1.80 -17.82
CA SER A 385 8.47 1.26 -19.17
C SER A 385 9.93 1.46 -19.62
N GLU A 386 10.35 0.79 -20.70
CA GLU A 386 11.62 1.07 -21.40
C GLU A 386 11.76 2.53 -21.88
N ARG A 387 10.64 3.25 -21.97
CA ARG A 387 10.53 4.65 -22.44
C ARG A 387 10.22 5.63 -21.29
N ALA A 388 10.41 5.21 -20.03
CA ALA A 388 10.14 6.02 -18.85
C ALA A 388 10.92 7.35 -18.85
N GLU A 389 10.22 8.42 -18.49
CA GLU A 389 10.72 9.79 -18.35
C GLU A 389 10.82 10.13 -16.85
N PHE A 390 11.57 9.29 -16.12
CA PHE A 390 11.60 9.31 -14.64
C PHE A 390 12.11 10.65 -14.08
N ASP A 391 13.09 11.29 -14.74
CA ASP A 391 13.62 12.63 -14.40
C ASP A 391 12.61 13.78 -14.63
N THR A 392 11.41 13.48 -15.14
CA THR A 392 10.32 14.44 -15.41
C THR A 392 9.06 14.12 -14.63
N TYR A 393 8.69 12.84 -14.53
CA TYR A 393 7.43 12.39 -13.91
C TYR A 393 7.61 11.56 -12.64
N GLY A 394 8.81 11.04 -12.39
CA GLY A 394 9.17 10.24 -11.23
C GLY A 394 9.63 11.10 -10.07
N SER A 395 10.82 11.69 -10.23
CA SER A 395 11.44 12.59 -9.26
C SER A 395 12.19 13.71 -9.97
N VAL A 396 12.25 14.90 -9.35
CA VAL A 396 13.06 16.03 -9.84
C VAL A 396 13.91 16.61 -8.73
N LEU A 397 15.18 16.91 -9.04
CA LEU A 397 16.10 17.59 -8.12
C LEU A 397 16.09 19.10 -8.43
N GLN A 398 15.73 19.93 -7.45
CA GLN A 398 15.82 21.38 -7.54
C GLN A 398 16.38 21.97 -6.25
N ASP A 399 17.36 22.87 -6.37
CA ASP A 399 17.94 23.63 -5.24
C ASP A 399 18.38 22.71 -4.07
N GLU A 400 19.05 21.60 -4.42
CA GLU A 400 19.52 20.52 -3.53
C GLU A 400 18.41 19.74 -2.79
N VAL A 401 17.14 19.97 -3.13
CA VAL A 401 15.97 19.22 -2.64
C VAL A 401 15.41 18.30 -3.71
N GLU A 402 15.24 17.02 -3.37
CA GLU A 402 14.53 16.06 -4.22
C GLU A 402 13.01 16.16 -4.01
N TYR A 403 12.25 16.18 -5.12
CA TYR A 403 10.80 16.19 -5.13
C TYR A 403 10.28 14.97 -5.90
N GLY A 404 9.73 13.97 -5.18
CA GLY A 404 9.04 12.82 -5.79
C GLY A 404 7.70 13.24 -6.43
N VAL A 405 7.77 13.74 -7.67
CA VAL A 405 6.62 14.30 -8.40
C VAL A 405 5.62 13.23 -8.87
N ASN A 406 5.98 11.95 -8.86
CA ASN A 406 5.04 10.84 -9.15
C ASN A 406 3.80 10.88 -8.26
N LYS A 407 3.93 11.39 -7.03
CA LYS A 407 2.85 11.55 -6.04
C LYS A 407 1.78 12.58 -6.45
N TYR A 408 2.00 13.38 -7.50
CA TYR A 408 1.00 14.32 -8.02
C TYR A 408 -0.02 13.66 -8.95
N SER A 409 0.27 12.45 -9.43
CA SER A 409 -0.63 11.69 -10.31
C SER A 409 -1.96 11.32 -9.63
N LEU A 410 -3.00 11.05 -10.43
CA LEU A 410 -4.34 10.68 -9.94
C LEU A 410 -4.49 9.18 -9.66
N VAL A 411 -3.73 8.33 -10.34
CA VAL A 411 -3.82 6.86 -10.31
C VAL A 411 -2.40 6.31 -10.32
N GLU A 412 -2.07 5.52 -9.30
CA GLU A 412 -0.72 4.99 -9.06
C GLU A 412 -0.77 3.45 -9.17
N VAL A 413 0.16 2.86 -9.93
CA VAL A 413 0.31 1.40 -10.06
C VAL A 413 1.80 1.08 -10.09
N VAL A 414 2.29 0.37 -9.06
CA VAL A 414 3.72 0.04 -8.92
C VAL A 414 3.93 -1.46 -9.09
N ASN A 415 5.00 -1.85 -9.78
CA ASN A 415 5.41 -3.25 -9.85
C ASN A 415 5.77 -3.74 -8.42
N PRO A 416 5.06 -4.73 -7.85
CA PRO A 416 5.23 -5.15 -6.45
C PRO A 416 6.60 -5.77 -6.16
N ASN A 417 7.29 -6.24 -7.22
CA ASN A 417 8.62 -6.83 -7.16
C ASN A 417 9.74 -5.82 -7.52
N LYS A 418 9.44 -4.53 -7.76
CA LYS A 418 10.46 -3.59 -8.28
C LYS A 418 11.70 -3.47 -7.40
N ASP A 419 11.56 -3.56 -6.08
CA ASP A 419 12.69 -3.42 -5.16
C ASP A 419 13.63 -4.64 -5.22
N LEU A 420 13.09 -5.83 -5.50
CA LEU A 420 13.89 -7.05 -5.70
C LEU A 420 14.70 -6.96 -7.01
N ILE A 421 14.03 -6.55 -8.08
CA ILE A 421 14.64 -6.35 -9.41
C ILE A 421 15.72 -5.27 -9.30
N ARG A 422 15.42 -4.11 -8.70
CA ARG A 422 16.38 -3.03 -8.45
C ARG A 422 17.60 -3.51 -7.67
N GLN A 423 17.42 -4.32 -6.61
CA GLN A 423 18.57 -4.82 -5.83
C GLN A 423 19.43 -5.78 -6.64
N GLU A 424 18.84 -6.69 -7.43
CA GLU A 424 19.60 -7.60 -8.28
C GLU A 424 20.32 -6.86 -9.43
N GLU A 425 19.67 -5.89 -10.08
CA GLU A 425 20.28 -4.98 -11.06
C GLU A 425 21.48 -4.23 -10.47
N LEU A 426 21.32 -3.62 -9.28
CA LEU A 426 22.39 -2.88 -8.60
C LEU A 426 23.55 -3.79 -8.15
N GLU A 427 23.26 -5.00 -7.67
CA GLU A 427 24.28 -5.96 -7.27
C GLU A 427 25.16 -6.37 -8.47
N GLN A 428 24.55 -6.63 -9.62
CA GLN A 428 25.26 -6.95 -10.86
C GLN A 428 26.02 -5.73 -11.42
N ALA A 429 25.42 -4.55 -11.36
CA ALA A 429 26.03 -3.32 -11.85
C ALA A 429 27.23 -2.87 -11.01
N LEU A 430 27.15 -2.96 -9.68
CA LEU A 430 28.27 -2.66 -8.77
C LEU A 430 29.40 -3.69 -8.88
N ALA A 431 29.06 -4.97 -9.08
CA ALA A 431 30.07 -6.03 -9.26
C ALA A 431 30.80 -5.95 -10.62
N SER A 432 30.15 -5.43 -11.66
CA SER A 432 30.71 -5.29 -13.01
C SER A 432 31.32 -3.91 -13.28
N GLY A 433 30.86 -2.87 -12.58
CA GLY A 433 31.16 -1.47 -12.86
C GLY A 433 30.39 -0.90 -14.06
N SER A 434 29.26 -1.49 -14.46
CA SER A 434 28.49 -1.08 -15.64
C SER A 434 26.97 -1.14 -15.42
N ASP A 435 26.27 -0.14 -15.97
CA ASP A 435 24.83 0.00 -15.99
C ASP A 435 24.12 -0.73 -17.15
N ALA A 436 24.88 -1.44 -18.01
CA ALA A 436 24.40 -1.95 -19.30
C ALA A 436 23.25 -2.97 -19.20
N ASP A 437 23.17 -3.72 -18.10
CA ASP A 437 22.12 -4.71 -17.84
C ASP A 437 20.99 -4.17 -16.94
N ILE A 438 21.05 -2.90 -16.50
CA ILE A 438 19.99 -2.26 -15.71
C ILE A 438 18.85 -1.84 -16.64
N THR A 439 17.66 -2.44 -16.49
CA THR A 439 16.49 -2.14 -17.33
C THR A 439 15.83 -0.81 -16.97
N SER A 440 15.73 -0.50 -15.67
CA SER A 440 14.88 0.58 -15.15
C SER A 440 15.61 1.93 -15.00
N ALA A 441 14.92 3.04 -15.31
CA ALA A 441 15.50 4.39 -15.23
C ALA A 441 15.82 4.79 -13.78
N GLU A 442 14.88 4.54 -12.85
CA GLU A 442 15.05 4.71 -11.39
C GLU A 442 16.37 4.07 -10.91
N THR A 443 16.67 2.86 -11.38
CA THR A 443 17.85 2.11 -10.93
C THR A 443 19.15 2.58 -11.57
N ARG A 444 19.14 3.07 -12.82
CA ARG A 444 20.33 3.70 -13.43
C ARG A 444 20.72 4.99 -12.72
N LEU A 445 19.73 5.79 -12.29
CA LEU A 445 19.96 6.98 -11.47
C LEU A 445 20.55 6.62 -10.11
N MET A 446 19.98 5.63 -9.41
CA MET A 446 20.48 5.13 -8.13
C MET A 446 21.90 4.54 -8.25
N PHE A 447 22.22 3.85 -9.35
CA PHE A 447 23.57 3.35 -9.61
C PHE A 447 24.59 4.49 -9.78
N ALA A 448 24.24 5.55 -10.53
CA ALA A 448 25.09 6.72 -10.68
C ALA A 448 25.28 7.48 -9.34
N GLU A 449 24.22 7.59 -8.54
CA GLU A 449 24.33 8.12 -7.17
C GLU A 449 25.32 7.30 -6.34
N PHE A 450 25.21 5.96 -6.35
CA PHE A 450 26.11 5.09 -5.60
C PHE A 450 27.57 5.23 -6.04
N GLN A 451 27.84 5.46 -7.32
CA GLN A 451 29.19 5.77 -7.80
C GLN A 451 29.73 7.06 -7.17
N THR A 452 28.91 8.13 -7.08
CA THR A 452 29.31 9.41 -6.44
C THR A 452 29.41 9.33 -4.91
N TYR A 453 28.65 8.44 -4.27
CA TYR A 453 28.79 8.14 -2.84
C TYR A 453 30.09 7.37 -2.56
N LEU A 454 30.37 6.32 -3.35
CA LEU A 454 31.56 5.48 -3.20
C LEU A 454 32.88 6.19 -3.55
N SER A 455 32.85 7.28 -4.32
CA SER A 455 34.01 8.17 -4.52
C SER A 455 34.21 9.17 -3.37
N GLY A 456 33.21 9.36 -2.51
CA GLY A 456 33.18 10.37 -1.45
C GLY A 456 32.75 11.76 -1.92
N ASP A 457 32.24 11.91 -3.14
CA ASP A 457 31.81 13.21 -3.70
C ASP A 457 30.36 13.58 -3.33
N ASN A 458 29.52 12.60 -2.96
CA ASN A 458 28.13 12.82 -2.57
C ASN A 458 27.73 11.97 -1.33
N PRO A 459 27.63 12.56 -0.12
CA PRO A 459 27.22 11.81 1.07
C PRO A 459 25.74 11.41 1.08
N MET A 460 24.87 12.05 0.29
CA MET A 460 23.41 11.78 0.29
C MET A 460 23.08 10.33 -0.11
N GLY A 461 23.91 9.73 -0.97
CA GLY A 461 23.77 8.35 -1.39
C GLY A 461 23.96 7.30 -0.27
N TRP A 462 24.38 7.69 0.94
CA TRP A 462 24.45 6.79 2.10
C TRP A 462 23.11 6.07 2.34
N GLY A 463 21.99 6.80 2.29
CA GLY A 463 20.66 6.24 2.55
C GLY A 463 20.27 5.21 1.48
N GLY A 464 20.41 5.57 0.21
CA GLY A 464 20.18 4.66 -0.91
C GLY A 464 21.07 3.42 -0.84
N TYR A 465 22.37 3.59 -0.53
CA TYR A 465 23.36 2.52 -0.50
C TYR A 465 23.16 1.54 0.67
N LYS A 466 22.85 2.04 1.88
CA LYS A 466 22.46 1.19 3.02
C LYS A 466 21.15 0.43 2.76
N ALA A 467 20.25 0.98 1.96
CA ALA A 467 19.00 0.32 1.59
C ALA A 467 19.16 -0.73 0.47
N ASN A 468 19.90 -0.44 -0.62
CA ASN A 468 19.92 -1.26 -1.85
C ASN A 468 21.31 -1.72 -2.32
N GLY A 469 22.39 -1.38 -1.61
CA GLY A 469 23.76 -1.82 -1.91
C GLY A 469 23.97 -3.33 -1.69
N PRO A 470 25.18 -3.85 -1.96
CA PRO A 470 25.46 -5.29 -2.01
C PRO A 470 25.27 -6.00 -0.66
N ASP A 471 25.53 -5.29 0.45
CA ASP A 471 25.30 -5.74 1.82
C ASP A 471 24.06 -5.07 2.47
N GLY A 472 23.30 -4.31 1.67
CA GLY A 472 22.19 -3.46 2.13
C GLY A 472 20.92 -4.22 2.50
N ALA A 473 19.96 -3.53 3.11
CA ALA A 473 18.72 -4.11 3.62
C ALA A 473 17.95 -4.94 2.57
N MET A 474 17.84 -4.46 1.33
CA MET A 474 17.16 -5.19 0.26
C MET A 474 17.85 -6.52 -0.08
N LYS A 475 19.17 -6.64 0.04
CA LYS A 475 19.87 -7.91 -0.14
C LYS A 475 19.41 -8.92 0.90
N GLN A 476 19.31 -8.49 2.16
CA GLN A 476 18.88 -9.35 3.27
C GLN A 476 17.43 -9.81 3.08
N LEU A 477 16.53 -8.90 2.69
CA LEU A 477 15.13 -9.21 2.40
C LEU A 477 14.96 -10.12 1.17
N ARG A 478 15.74 -9.92 0.09
CA ARG A 478 15.75 -10.84 -1.04
C ARG A 478 16.22 -12.24 -0.63
N LEU A 479 17.28 -12.34 0.16
CA LEU A 479 17.73 -13.64 0.66
C LEU A 479 16.70 -14.32 1.56
N LEU A 480 15.96 -13.57 2.40
CA LEU A 480 14.83 -14.12 3.16
C LEU A 480 13.72 -14.66 2.24
N ASN A 481 13.37 -13.94 1.18
CA ASN A 481 12.42 -14.40 0.16
C ASN A 481 12.91 -15.67 -0.56
N ASP A 482 14.14 -15.66 -1.06
CA ASP A 482 14.74 -16.73 -1.86
C ASP A 482 14.95 -18.01 -1.03
N GLU A 483 15.14 -17.88 0.29
CA GLU A 483 15.22 -19.00 1.25
C GLU A 483 13.84 -19.48 1.75
N GLY A 484 12.74 -18.78 1.43
CA GLY A 484 11.39 -19.12 1.89
C GLY A 484 11.04 -18.64 3.30
N HIS A 485 11.81 -17.72 3.88
CA HIS A 485 11.56 -17.05 5.16
C HIS A 485 10.60 -15.86 5.04
N VAL A 486 9.56 -15.98 4.20
CA VAL A 486 8.49 -14.98 4.05
C VAL A 486 7.10 -15.62 4.14
N VAL A 487 6.12 -14.90 4.69
CA VAL A 487 4.71 -15.34 4.70
C VAL A 487 3.76 -14.22 4.27
N SER A 488 3.09 -14.41 3.13
CA SER A 488 2.05 -13.49 2.64
C SER A 488 0.72 -13.72 3.35
N ASN A 489 -0.11 -12.68 3.42
CA ASN A 489 -1.52 -12.81 3.78
C ASN A 489 -2.25 -13.77 2.82
N GLY A 490 -2.74 -14.91 3.34
CA GLY A 490 -3.44 -15.94 2.56
C GLY A 490 -4.85 -15.54 2.11
N PHE A 491 -5.44 -14.48 2.67
CA PHE A 491 -6.72 -13.93 2.21
C PHE A 491 -6.49 -12.67 1.37
N VAL A 492 -6.57 -12.85 0.05
CA VAL A 492 -6.45 -11.78 -0.96
C VAL A 492 -7.75 -11.60 -1.76
N GLY A 493 -8.88 -11.87 -1.11
CA GLY A 493 -10.22 -11.61 -1.64
C GLY A 493 -10.66 -10.18 -1.38
N ALA A 494 -11.80 -9.81 -1.97
CA ALA A 494 -12.53 -8.63 -1.51
C ALA A 494 -13.02 -8.84 -0.06
N PRO A 495 -13.12 -7.79 0.78
CA PRO A 495 -13.57 -7.93 2.16
C PRO A 495 -14.94 -8.60 2.26
N THR A 496 -15.10 -9.47 3.24
CA THR A 496 -16.35 -10.17 3.51
C THR A 496 -17.42 -9.23 4.07
N GLU A 497 -18.68 -9.66 4.07
CA GLU A 497 -19.80 -8.89 4.67
C GLU A 497 -19.53 -8.63 6.16
N THR A 498 -19.14 -9.66 6.92
CA THR A 498 -18.82 -9.49 8.34
C THR A 498 -17.53 -8.70 8.57
N MET A 499 -16.53 -8.72 7.66
CA MET A 499 -15.38 -7.81 7.74
C MET A 499 -15.83 -6.34 7.66
N ALA A 500 -16.63 -5.99 6.65
CA ALA A 500 -17.08 -4.61 6.43
C ALA A 500 -17.93 -4.07 7.60
N GLU A 501 -18.69 -4.93 8.29
CA GLU A 501 -19.40 -4.55 9.53
C GLU A 501 -18.51 -4.49 10.77
N ARG A 502 -17.57 -5.43 10.95
CA ARG A 502 -16.98 -5.74 12.27
C ARG A 502 -15.49 -5.44 12.38
N LYS A 503 -14.72 -5.42 11.29
CA LYS A 503 -13.24 -5.39 11.33
C LYS A 503 -12.72 -4.23 12.18
N ALA A 504 -13.21 -2.99 11.97
CA ALA A 504 -12.79 -1.83 12.77
C ALA A 504 -13.08 -1.94 14.29
N THR A 505 -14.08 -2.74 14.69
CA THR A 505 -14.36 -3.04 16.12
C THR A 505 -13.39 -4.11 16.65
N LEU A 506 -13.07 -5.12 15.82
CA LEU A 506 -12.14 -6.21 16.15
C LEU A 506 -10.70 -5.70 16.23
N ASP A 507 -10.24 -4.92 15.26
CA ASP A 507 -8.93 -4.25 15.23
C ASP A 507 -8.76 -3.36 16.47
N LYS A 508 -9.80 -2.61 16.84
CA LYS A 508 -9.78 -1.77 18.06
C LYS A 508 -9.70 -2.59 19.34
N LEU A 509 -10.41 -3.72 19.42
CA LEU A 509 -10.36 -4.62 20.58
C LEU A 509 -8.96 -5.27 20.72
N GLU A 510 -8.37 -5.69 19.61
CA GLU A 510 -6.98 -6.16 19.52
C GLU A 510 -6.02 -5.08 20.02
N GLN A 511 -6.11 -3.89 19.43
CA GLN A 511 -5.21 -2.77 19.72
C GLN A 511 -5.27 -2.33 21.19
N GLU A 512 -6.48 -2.16 21.74
CA GLU A 512 -6.66 -1.80 23.15
C GLU A 512 -6.17 -2.91 24.09
N THR A 513 -6.33 -4.18 23.74
CA THR A 513 -5.88 -5.29 24.60
C THR A 513 -4.36 -5.39 24.61
N PHE A 514 -3.72 -5.36 23.43
CA PHE A 514 -2.27 -5.53 23.31
C PHE A 514 -1.51 -4.40 24.03
N VAL A 515 -1.94 -3.15 23.87
CA VAL A 515 -1.34 -2.01 24.60
C VAL A 515 -1.49 -2.16 26.12
N LYS A 516 -2.68 -2.54 26.62
CA LYS A 516 -2.92 -2.72 28.07
C LYS A 516 -2.11 -3.88 28.65
N ILE A 517 -1.86 -4.95 27.87
CA ILE A 517 -0.95 -6.02 28.30
C ILE A 517 0.47 -5.50 28.39
N ILE A 518 1.01 -4.82 27.37
CA ILE A 518 2.40 -4.32 27.38
C ILE A 518 2.63 -3.32 28.52
N LEU A 519 1.69 -2.39 28.75
CA LEU A 519 1.72 -1.42 29.86
C LEU A 519 1.61 -2.08 31.26
N GLY A 520 1.20 -3.34 31.35
CA GLY A 520 0.90 -4.02 32.62
C GLY A 520 -0.45 -3.62 33.25
N GLU A 521 -1.28 -2.84 32.56
CA GLU A 521 -2.65 -2.50 32.97
C GLU A 521 -3.60 -3.70 32.92
N ALA A 522 -3.26 -4.70 32.10
CA ALA A 522 -3.99 -5.96 31.97
C ALA A 522 -3.04 -7.16 32.15
N PRO A 523 -3.43 -8.23 32.88
CA PRO A 523 -2.63 -9.45 32.99
C PRO A 523 -2.58 -10.19 31.65
N LEU A 524 -1.54 -11.00 31.43
CA LEU A 524 -1.28 -11.69 30.17
C LEU A 524 -2.44 -12.59 29.70
N ASP A 525 -3.18 -13.21 30.63
CA ASP A 525 -4.38 -14.03 30.32
C ASP A 525 -5.57 -13.22 29.78
N SER A 526 -5.46 -11.89 29.73
CA SER A 526 -6.38 -11.04 28.97
C SER A 526 -6.31 -11.32 27.47
N PHE A 527 -5.20 -11.88 26.97
CA PHE A 527 -5.08 -12.38 25.61
C PHE A 527 -6.11 -13.49 25.32
N ASP A 528 -6.23 -14.48 26.22
CA ASP A 528 -7.16 -15.61 26.03
C ASP A 528 -8.62 -15.12 26.03
N LYS A 529 -8.91 -14.09 26.84
CA LYS A 529 -10.19 -13.38 26.83
C LYS A 529 -10.40 -12.62 25.50
N PHE A 530 -9.39 -11.92 24.99
CA PHE A 530 -9.44 -11.26 23.69
C PHE A 530 -9.75 -12.24 22.57
N VAL A 531 -9.05 -13.38 22.48
CA VAL A 531 -9.34 -14.43 21.49
C VAL A 531 -10.79 -14.93 21.62
N SER A 532 -11.26 -15.15 22.85
CA SER A 532 -12.65 -15.50 23.16
C SER A 532 -13.66 -14.46 22.65
N ASP A 533 -13.34 -13.17 22.76
CA ASP A 533 -14.26 -12.07 22.49
C ASP A 533 -14.25 -11.67 21.01
N TRP A 534 -13.07 -11.60 20.38
CA TRP A 534 -12.85 -11.38 18.95
C TRP A 534 -13.68 -12.38 18.12
N LYS A 535 -13.60 -13.67 18.48
CA LYS A 535 -14.38 -14.75 17.87
C LYS A 535 -15.89 -14.51 17.96
N LYS A 536 -16.40 -14.18 19.15
CA LYS A 536 -17.84 -13.92 19.41
C LYS A 536 -18.37 -12.63 18.79
N LEU A 537 -17.50 -11.65 18.49
CA LEU A 537 -17.88 -10.35 17.93
C LEU A 537 -17.91 -10.35 16.38
N GLY A 538 -17.75 -11.52 15.76
CA GLY A 538 -17.80 -11.73 14.31
C GLY A 538 -16.60 -12.50 13.77
N GLY A 539 -15.51 -12.64 14.54
CA GLY A 539 -14.27 -13.26 14.07
C GLY A 539 -14.38 -14.73 13.66
N ASP A 540 -15.22 -15.53 14.32
CA ASP A 540 -15.49 -16.90 13.85
C ASP A 540 -16.24 -16.89 12.50
N THR A 541 -17.24 -16.02 12.32
CA THR A 541 -17.97 -15.86 11.06
C THR A 541 -17.07 -15.36 9.93
N ILE A 542 -16.19 -14.38 10.20
CA ILE A 542 -15.17 -13.94 9.23
C ILE A 542 -14.24 -15.12 8.87
N THR A 543 -13.87 -15.96 9.83
CA THR A 543 -13.06 -17.16 9.56
C THR A 543 -13.80 -18.14 8.64
N GLU A 544 -15.10 -18.34 8.83
CA GLU A 544 -15.95 -19.17 7.94
C GLU A 544 -16.04 -18.57 6.53
N GLU A 545 -16.30 -17.27 6.40
CA GLU A 545 -16.37 -16.54 5.12
C GLU A 545 -15.02 -16.59 4.35
N VAL A 546 -13.90 -16.36 5.04
CA VAL A 546 -12.55 -16.43 4.47
C VAL A 546 -12.21 -17.84 3.99
N ASN A 547 -12.59 -18.87 4.75
CA ASN A 547 -12.36 -20.25 4.33
C ASN A 547 -13.26 -20.67 3.15
N ALA A 548 -14.50 -20.17 3.09
CA ALA A 548 -15.38 -20.37 1.94
C ALA A 548 -14.81 -19.70 0.67
N TRP A 549 -14.27 -18.48 0.78
CA TRP A 549 -13.54 -17.83 -0.31
C TRP A 549 -12.30 -18.63 -0.73
N HIS A 550 -11.51 -19.11 0.23
CA HIS A 550 -10.27 -19.83 -0.02
C HIS A 550 -10.53 -21.15 -0.77
N GLN A 551 -11.49 -21.95 -0.30
CA GLN A 551 -11.90 -23.20 -0.95
C GLN A 551 -12.49 -22.98 -2.36
N GLY A 552 -13.04 -21.80 -2.64
CA GLY A 552 -13.50 -21.41 -3.97
C GLY A 552 -12.42 -20.85 -4.91
N ASN A 553 -11.17 -20.72 -4.43
CA ASN A 553 -10.06 -20.07 -5.16
C ASN A 553 -8.76 -20.90 -5.24
N GLN A 554 -8.77 -22.15 -4.77
CA GLN A 554 -7.68 -23.15 -4.95
C GLN A 554 -7.65 -23.73 -6.38
#